data_AF-A0A543FJ84-F1
#
_entry.id   AF-A0A543FJ84-F1
#
_cell.length_a   1.000
_cell.length_b   1.000
_cell.length_c   1.000
_cell.angle_alpha   90.00
_cell.angle_beta   90.00
_cell.angle_gamma   90.00
#
_symmetry.space_group_name_H-M   'P 1'
#
loop_
_entity.id
_entity.type
_entity.pdbx_description
1 polymer ?
#
loop_
_entity_poly.entity_id
_entity_poly.type
_entity_poly.pdbx_seq_one_letter_code
_entity_poly.pdbx_strand_id
1 'polypeptide(L)'
;MATPAPLVPATTADEGEITVSAAELRELRDELQRFMMEYRFGLQEVETKIGILRDEFLLTHDYNPIEHVSSRVKSPDSLVEKVQRKGIDGDFDSIRRNITDIAGIRVTCSFTADVYRLFDLLTAQDDVRVLQVKDYIAAPKSNGYKSLHAILEVPVFLSTGRIEVPVEVQFRTIAMDFWASLEHKIYYKYATRVPDELLESLKDAADTAAELDARMERLHRQIRAGGAAPATPTSAVTVREITTSGDADAAAPGHDDPEVRAV
;
A
#
# COMPACT_ATOMS: atom_id res chain seq x y z
N MET A 1 -30.99 14.27 67.41
CA MET A 1 -29.77 13.42 67.39
C MET A 1 -29.99 12.39 66.29
N ALA A 2 -29.18 12.43 65.24
CA ALA A 2 -29.36 11.63 64.03
C ALA A 2 -28.79 10.21 64.23
N THR A 3 -29.58 9.20 63.89
CA THR A 3 -29.18 7.80 63.79
C THR A 3 -28.25 7.63 62.58
N PRO A 4 -27.07 6.99 62.70
CA PRO A 4 -26.24 6.72 61.53
C PRO A 4 -26.86 5.62 60.68
N ALA A 5 -26.93 5.85 59.37
CA ALA A 5 -27.32 4.85 58.37
C ALA A 5 -26.27 3.71 58.33
N PRO A 6 -26.66 2.47 58.00
CA PRO A 6 -25.70 1.38 57.88
C PRO A 6 -24.80 1.58 56.66
N LEU A 7 -23.50 1.32 56.83
CA LEU A 7 -22.55 1.21 55.72
C LEU A 7 -23.04 0.10 54.77
N VAL A 8 -23.31 0.47 53.52
CA VAL A 8 -23.46 -0.49 52.42
C VAL A 8 -22.08 -1.14 52.21
N PRO A 9 -21.95 -2.48 52.22
CA PRO A 9 -20.67 -3.11 51.92
C PRO A 9 -20.33 -2.82 50.46
N ALA A 10 -19.10 -2.35 50.22
CA ALA A 10 -18.57 -2.21 48.88
C ALA A 10 -18.60 -3.59 48.22
N THR A 11 -19.44 -3.75 47.19
CA THR A 11 -19.34 -4.87 46.25
C THR A 11 -17.95 -4.80 45.64
N THR A 12 -17.07 -5.70 46.07
CA THR A 12 -15.83 -6.01 45.40
C THR A 12 -16.20 -6.46 43.99
N ALA A 13 -15.85 -5.65 42.99
CA ALA A 13 -15.85 -6.12 41.62
C ALA A 13 -14.93 -7.34 41.57
N ASP A 14 -15.49 -8.47 41.16
CA ASP A 14 -14.77 -9.68 40.85
C ASP A 14 -13.88 -9.39 39.64
N GLU A 15 -12.65 -8.93 39.91
CA GLU A 15 -11.56 -8.94 38.93
C GLU A 15 -11.21 -10.40 38.69
N GLY A 16 -12.01 -11.08 37.86
CA GLY A 16 -11.86 -12.48 37.54
C GLY A 16 -10.42 -12.77 37.14
N GLU A 17 -9.76 -13.62 37.91
CA GLU A 17 -8.39 -14.07 37.68
C GLU A 17 -8.36 -14.86 36.36
N ILE A 18 -7.91 -14.21 35.29
CA ILE A 18 -7.75 -14.87 33.99
C ILE A 18 -6.52 -15.78 34.09
N THR A 19 -6.75 -17.04 34.42
CA THR A 19 -5.72 -18.08 34.46
C THR A 19 -5.52 -18.64 33.05
N VAL A 20 -4.52 -18.13 32.33
CA VAL A 20 -4.09 -18.70 31.04
C VAL A 20 -2.84 -19.53 31.25
N SER A 21 -2.83 -20.78 30.78
CA SER A 21 -1.64 -21.61 30.85
C SER A 21 -0.54 -21.10 29.92
N ALA A 22 0.72 -21.42 30.23
CA ALA A 22 1.84 -21.07 29.37
C ALA A 22 1.76 -21.73 27.97
N ALA A 23 1.02 -22.84 27.83
CA ALA A 23 0.79 -23.51 26.56
C ALA A 23 -0.21 -22.73 25.70
N GLU A 24 -1.35 -22.35 26.27
CA GLU A 24 -2.38 -21.54 25.59
C GLU A 24 -1.83 -20.17 25.17
N LEU A 25 -1.00 -19.53 26.00
CA LEU A 25 -0.34 -18.27 25.63
C LEU A 25 0.61 -18.43 24.42
N ARG A 26 1.30 -19.57 24.30
CA ARG A 26 2.18 -19.83 23.16
C ARG A 26 1.37 -20.08 21.90
N GLU A 27 0.29 -20.85 22.00
CA GLU A 27 -0.60 -21.12 20.87
C GLU A 27 -1.22 -19.84 20.33
N LEU A 28 -1.80 -19.01 21.20
CA LEU A 28 -2.36 -17.71 20.81
C LEU A 28 -1.33 -16.80 20.15
N ARG A 29 -0.10 -16.76 20.69
CA ARG A 29 1.00 -15.99 20.09
C ARG A 29 1.32 -16.51 18.68
N ASP A 30 1.41 -17.82 18.50
CA ASP A 30 1.78 -18.43 17.22
C ASP A 30 0.67 -18.22 16.17
N GLU A 31 -0.60 -18.29 16.58
CA GLU A 31 -1.74 -17.93 15.73
C GLU A 31 -1.72 -16.45 15.33
N LEU A 32 -1.51 -15.55 16.29
CA LEU A 32 -1.37 -14.12 16.01
C LEU A 32 -0.21 -13.84 15.06
N GLN A 33 0.94 -14.51 15.26
CA GLN A 33 2.07 -14.37 14.36
C GLN A 33 1.74 -14.83 12.94
N ARG A 34 1.06 -15.97 12.78
CA ARG A 34 0.60 -16.46 11.48
C ARG A 34 -0.38 -15.47 10.84
N PHE A 35 -1.40 -15.04 11.59
CA PHE A 35 -2.38 -14.06 11.14
C PHE A 35 -1.70 -12.78 10.63
N MET A 36 -0.79 -12.19 11.41
CA MET A 36 -0.07 -10.98 11.02
C MET A 36 0.88 -11.19 9.82
N MET A 37 1.41 -12.40 9.66
CA MET A 37 2.29 -12.75 8.55
C MET A 37 1.55 -12.73 7.21
N GLU A 38 0.31 -13.21 7.16
CA GLU A 38 -0.53 -13.18 5.96
C GLU A 38 -0.68 -11.74 5.42
N TYR A 39 -0.91 -10.77 6.30
CA TYR A 39 -0.98 -9.35 5.92
C TYR A 39 0.35 -8.77 5.46
N ARG A 40 1.48 -9.22 6.01
CA ARG A 40 2.80 -8.83 5.51
C ARG A 40 3.02 -9.33 4.09
N PHE A 41 2.59 -10.55 3.78
CA PHE A 41 2.71 -11.09 2.43
C PHE A 41 1.78 -10.39 1.45
N GLY A 42 0.52 -10.13 1.82
CA GLY A 42 -0.38 -9.32 1.00
C GLY A 42 0.18 -7.92 0.72
N LEU A 43 0.83 -7.31 1.72
CA LEU A 43 1.52 -6.04 1.55
C LEU A 43 2.64 -6.13 0.50
N GLN A 44 3.48 -7.17 0.56
CA GLN A 44 4.58 -7.38 -0.37
C GLN A 44 4.11 -7.60 -1.82
N GLU A 45 3.01 -8.34 -2.02
CA GLU A 45 2.39 -8.53 -3.33
C GLU A 45 2.01 -7.17 -3.96
N VAL A 46 1.29 -6.33 -3.20
CA VAL A 46 0.85 -5.02 -3.70
C VAL A 46 2.04 -4.05 -3.87
N GLU A 47 3.02 -4.08 -2.95
CA GLU A 47 4.24 -3.28 -3.10
C GLU A 47 5.01 -3.62 -4.38
N THR A 48 5.12 -4.92 -4.69
CA THR A 48 5.79 -5.38 -5.91
C THR A 48 5.07 -4.88 -7.16
N LYS A 49 3.73 -4.98 -7.19
CA LYS A 49 2.90 -4.47 -8.28
C LYS A 49 3.09 -2.96 -8.50
N ILE A 50 3.09 -2.17 -7.42
CA ILE A 50 3.33 -0.72 -7.48
C ILE A 50 4.77 -0.44 -7.92
N GLY A 51 5.75 -1.20 -7.43
CA GLY A 51 7.16 -1.08 -7.81
C GLY A 51 7.38 -1.32 -9.30
N ILE A 52 6.74 -2.36 -9.87
CA ILE A 52 6.78 -2.65 -11.31
C ILE A 52 6.19 -1.48 -12.11
N LEU A 53 5.02 -0.95 -11.72
CA LEU A 53 4.42 0.20 -12.40
C LEU A 53 5.35 1.43 -12.36
N ARG A 54 5.96 1.72 -11.21
CA ARG A 54 6.95 2.80 -11.07
C ARG A 54 8.13 2.61 -12.03
N ASP A 55 8.71 1.42 -12.06
CA ASP A 55 9.90 1.13 -12.84
C ASP A 55 9.58 1.13 -14.35
N GLU A 56 8.40 0.65 -14.75
CA GLU A 56 7.89 0.75 -16.12
C GLU A 56 7.72 2.21 -16.56
N PHE A 57 7.20 3.08 -15.68
CA PHE A 57 7.06 4.50 -15.96
C PHE A 57 8.40 5.18 -16.22
N LEU A 58 9.42 4.86 -15.42
CA LEU A 58 10.77 5.40 -15.59
C LEU A 58 11.41 5.02 -16.94
N LEU A 59 11.07 3.85 -17.48
CA LEU A 59 11.64 3.33 -18.73
C LEU A 59 10.87 3.79 -19.98
N THR A 60 9.55 3.89 -19.87
CA THR A 60 8.66 4.03 -21.04
C THR A 60 8.11 5.45 -21.21
N HIS A 61 8.20 6.29 -20.17
CA HIS A 61 7.59 7.61 -20.16
C HIS A 61 8.60 8.70 -19.78
N ASP A 62 8.36 9.91 -20.27
CA ASP A 62 9.20 11.08 -19.97
C ASP A 62 9.10 11.56 -18.50
N TYR A 63 8.19 10.98 -17.71
CA TYR A 63 8.04 11.32 -16.29
C TYR A 63 7.54 10.12 -15.48
N ASN A 64 7.95 10.05 -14.22
CA ASN A 64 7.47 9.06 -13.26
C ASN A 64 6.38 9.69 -12.37
N PRO A 65 5.15 9.13 -12.35
CA PRO A 65 4.06 9.62 -11.52
C PRO A 65 4.23 9.33 -10.02
N ILE A 66 5.11 8.39 -9.63
CA ILE A 66 5.30 7.94 -8.25
C ILE A 66 6.58 8.54 -7.67
N GLU A 67 6.43 9.32 -6.61
CA GLU A 67 7.54 9.98 -5.91
C GLU A 67 8.08 9.10 -4.77
N HIS A 68 7.17 8.52 -3.98
CA HIS A 68 7.52 7.71 -2.83
C HIS A 68 6.43 6.69 -2.50
N VAL A 69 6.86 5.50 -2.06
CA VAL A 69 5.97 4.45 -1.56
C VAL A 69 6.42 4.11 -0.15
N SER A 70 5.48 4.08 0.78
CA SER A 70 5.72 3.58 2.14
C SER A 70 4.67 2.57 2.50
N SER A 71 5.06 1.54 3.23
CA SER A 71 4.14 0.49 3.65
C SER A 71 4.28 0.23 5.14
N ARG A 72 3.25 -0.35 5.72
CA ARG A 72 3.26 -0.79 7.11
C ARG A 72 2.25 -1.91 7.33
N VAL A 73 2.58 -2.75 8.30
CA VAL A 73 1.59 -3.60 8.96
C VAL A 73 1.32 -3.04 10.35
N LYS A 74 0.05 -2.96 10.73
CA LYS A 74 -0.37 -2.48 12.05
C LYS A 74 0.28 -3.33 13.15
N SER A 75 0.73 -2.73 14.25
CA SER A 75 1.25 -3.51 15.37
C SER A 75 0.11 -4.29 16.05
N PRO A 76 0.41 -5.42 16.72
CA PRO A 76 -0.57 -6.15 17.51
C PRO A 76 -1.32 -5.26 18.50
N ASP A 77 -0.61 -4.41 19.25
CA ASP A 77 -1.22 -3.52 20.24
C ASP A 77 -2.22 -2.56 19.60
N SER A 78 -1.82 -1.90 18.50
CA SER A 78 -2.73 -1.01 17.77
C SER A 78 -3.91 -1.75 17.14
N LEU A 79 -3.73 -3.02 16.75
CA LEU A 79 -4.81 -3.86 16.23
C LEU A 79 -5.81 -4.14 17.36
N VAL A 80 -5.35 -4.56 18.53
CA VAL A 80 -6.18 -4.81 19.72
C VAL A 80 -6.95 -3.55 20.12
N GLU A 81 -6.30 -2.39 20.21
CA GLU A 81 -6.96 -1.11 20.47
C GLU A 81 -8.08 -0.83 19.46
N LYS A 82 -7.86 -1.17 18.18
CA LYS A 82 -8.83 -0.95 17.11
C LYS A 82 -10.01 -1.92 17.19
N VAL A 83 -9.76 -3.19 17.55
CA VAL A 83 -10.78 -4.22 17.80
C VAL A 83 -11.68 -3.76 18.95
N GLN A 84 -11.08 -3.37 20.08
CA GLN A 84 -11.81 -2.86 21.26
C GLN A 84 -12.63 -1.61 20.93
N ARG A 85 -12.02 -0.61 20.28
CA ARG A 85 -12.72 0.63 19.90
C ARG A 85 -13.92 0.39 18.98
N LYS A 86 -13.86 -0.62 18.12
CA LYS A 86 -14.95 -0.98 17.21
C LYS A 86 -15.94 -1.98 17.81
N GLY A 87 -15.66 -2.53 19.00
CA GLY A 87 -16.48 -3.58 19.61
C GLY A 87 -16.54 -4.84 18.75
N ILE A 88 -15.44 -5.21 18.10
CA ILE A 88 -15.35 -6.44 17.29
C ILE A 88 -14.95 -7.59 18.20
N ASP A 89 -15.48 -8.78 17.94
CA ASP A 89 -15.07 -10.00 18.63
C ASP A 89 -13.57 -10.27 18.43
N GLY A 90 -12.93 -10.82 19.46
CA GLY A 90 -11.48 -11.03 19.49
C GLY A 90 -10.95 -12.16 18.60
N ASP A 91 -11.83 -12.87 17.89
CA ASP A 91 -11.45 -13.95 16.99
C ASP A 91 -10.90 -13.43 15.64
N PHE A 92 -9.93 -14.14 15.07
CA PHE A 92 -9.24 -13.70 13.85
C PHE A 92 -10.15 -13.59 12.63
N ASP A 93 -11.24 -14.36 12.55
CA ASP A 93 -12.18 -14.30 11.43
C ASP A 93 -13.01 -13.01 11.49
N SER A 94 -13.50 -12.64 12.68
CA SER A 94 -14.19 -11.38 12.92
C SER A 94 -13.27 -10.18 12.68
N ILE A 95 -12.02 -10.27 13.09
CA ILE A 95 -11.01 -9.22 12.81
C ILE A 95 -10.82 -9.07 11.30
N ARG A 96 -10.62 -10.18 10.56
CA ARG A 96 -10.42 -10.16 9.08
C ARG A 96 -11.60 -9.53 8.36
N ARG A 97 -12.84 -9.81 8.79
CA ARG A 97 -14.06 -9.26 8.18
C ARG A 97 -14.23 -7.76 8.43
N ASN A 98 -13.76 -7.23 9.56
CA ASN A 98 -14.13 -5.89 10.03
C ASN A 98 -12.96 -4.87 10.05
N ILE A 99 -11.72 -5.34 9.92
CA ILE A 99 -10.51 -4.49 9.91
C ILE A 99 -9.75 -4.72 8.62
N THR A 100 -9.96 -3.81 7.67
CA THR A 100 -9.41 -3.89 6.31
C THR A 100 -8.05 -3.19 6.12
N ASP A 101 -7.59 -2.44 7.13
CA ASP A 101 -6.35 -1.63 7.09
C ASP A 101 -5.26 -2.20 8.02
N ILE A 102 -5.20 -3.53 8.13
CA ILE A 102 -4.12 -4.22 8.87
C ILE A 102 -2.81 -4.09 8.08
N ALA A 103 -2.87 -4.34 6.77
CA ALA A 103 -1.84 -3.99 5.80
C ALA A 103 -2.20 -2.65 5.14
N GLY A 104 -1.26 -1.70 5.14
CA GLY A 104 -1.48 -0.37 4.56
C GLY A 104 -0.29 0.10 3.73
N ILE A 105 -0.55 0.50 2.50
CA ILE A 105 0.41 1.15 1.60
C ILE A 105 -0.01 2.60 1.39
N ARG A 106 0.96 3.50 1.37
CA ARG A 106 0.79 4.88 0.94
C ARG A 106 1.64 5.13 -0.28
N VAL A 107 1.00 5.63 -1.32
CA VAL A 107 1.65 6.02 -2.57
C VAL A 107 1.51 7.52 -2.74
N THR A 108 2.65 8.20 -2.72
CA THR A 108 2.75 9.63 -2.97
C THR A 108 3.09 9.86 -4.44
N CYS A 109 2.22 10.56 -5.14
CA CYS A 109 2.31 10.88 -6.56
C CYS A 109 2.62 12.36 -6.77
N SER A 110 3.08 12.72 -7.96
CA SER A 110 3.42 14.11 -8.30
C SER A 110 2.15 14.98 -8.39
N PHE A 111 1.11 14.50 -9.09
CA PHE A 111 -0.13 15.25 -9.31
C PHE A 111 -1.41 14.47 -8.99
N THR A 112 -2.54 15.18 -8.93
CA THR A 112 -3.83 14.56 -8.67
C THR A 112 -4.24 13.64 -9.83
N ALA A 113 -3.93 14.01 -11.07
CA ALA A 113 -4.15 13.14 -12.23
C ALA A 113 -3.36 11.81 -12.13
N ASP A 114 -2.16 11.84 -11.57
CA ASP A 114 -1.32 10.65 -11.38
C ASP A 114 -1.89 9.70 -10.33
N VAL A 115 -2.52 10.24 -9.28
CA VAL A 115 -3.23 9.45 -8.27
C VAL A 115 -4.30 8.58 -8.93
N TYR A 116 -5.16 9.17 -9.76
CA TYR A 116 -6.21 8.41 -10.44
C TYR A 116 -5.65 7.44 -11.47
N ARG A 117 -4.66 7.88 -12.26
CA ARG A 117 -4.00 7.01 -13.25
C ARG A 117 -3.40 5.76 -12.62
N LEU A 118 -2.70 5.92 -11.49
CA LEU A 118 -2.08 4.80 -10.81
C LEU A 118 -3.11 3.87 -10.15
N PHE A 119 -4.17 4.44 -9.58
CA PHE A 119 -5.30 3.65 -9.09
C PHE A 119 -5.91 2.80 -10.21
N ASP A 120 -6.17 3.39 -11.38
CA ASP A 120 -6.75 2.67 -12.52
C ASP A 120 -5.82 1.55 -13.01
N LEU A 121 -4.51 1.81 -13.13
CA LEU A 121 -3.54 0.81 -13.57
C LEU A 121 -3.37 -0.34 -12.57
N LEU A 122 -3.33 -0.04 -11.28
CA LEU A 122 -3.19 -1.07 -10.25
C LEU A 122 -4.45 -1.94 -10.19
N THR A 123 -5.62 -1.35 -10.33
CA THR A 123 -6.92 -2.06 -10.23
C THR A 123 -7.37 -2.72 -11.53
N ALA A 124 -6.70 -2.44 -12.65
CA ALA A 124 -6.88 -3.14 -13.91
C ALA A 124 -6.17 -4.50 -13.97
N GLN A 125 -5.29 -4.81 -13.00
CA GLN A 125 -4.63 -6.11 -12.92
C GLN A 125 -5.65 -7.21 -12.60
N ASP A 126 -5.50 -8.37 -13.23
CA ASP A 126 -6.46 -9.47 -13.23
C ASP A 126 -6.62 -10.15 -11.87
N ASP A 127 -5.60 -10.06 -11.01
CA ASP A 127 -5.56 -10.64 -9.67
C ASP A 127 -5.79 -9.60 -8.55
N VAL A 128 -6.16 -8.37 -8.88
CA VAL A 128 -6.47 -7.31 -7.91
C VAL A 128 -7.98 -7.07 -7.85
N ARG A 129 -8.62 -7.38 -6.72
CA ARG A 129 -10.04 -7.10 -6.52
C ARG A 129 -10.25 -5.84 -5.68
N VAL A 130 -11.03 -4.89 -6.18
CA VAL A 130 -11.41 -3.69 -5.42
C VAL A 130 -12.59 -4.01 -4.51
N LEU A 131 -12.39 -3.94 -3.19
CA LEU A 131 -13.45 -4.14 -2.19
C LEU A 131 -14.19 -2.84 -1.87
N GLN A 132 -13.46 -1.73 -1.76
CA GLN A 132 -14.03 -0.43 -1.42
C GLN A 132 -13.15 0.72 -1.91
N VAL A 133 -13.78 1.79 -2.37
CA VAL A 133 -13.10 3.06 -2.70
C VAL A 133 -13.71 4.19 -1.88
N LYS A 134 -12.86 5.03 -1.29
CA LYS A 134 -13.24 6.28 -0.61
C LYS A 134 -12.44 7.42 -1.20
N ASP A 135 -13.10 8.22 -2.02
CA ASP A 135 -12.48 9.34 -2.72
C ASP A 135 -12.62 10.63 -1.91
N TYR A 136 -11.65 10.88 -1.02
CA TYR A 136 -11.58 12.15 -0.29
C TYR A 136 -10.89 13.26 -1.09
N ILE A 137 -10.46 13.01 -2.32
CA ILE A 137 -9.99 14.07 -3.22
C ILE A 137 -11.20 14.77 -3.80
N ALA A 138 -12.16 14.00 -4.35
CA ALA A 138 -13.42 14.51 -4.86
C ALA A 138 -14.37 14.99 -3.74
N ALA A 139 -14.42 14.29 -2.61
CA ALA A 139 -15.22 14.65 -1.45
C ALA A 139 -14.37 14.76 -0.17
N PRO A 140 -13.62 15.87 0.03
CA PRO A 140 -12.77 16.07 1.19
C PRO A 140 -13.53 16.01 2.51
N LYS A 141 -12.86 15.58 3.58
CA LYS A 141 -13.44 15.65 4.93
C LYS A 141 -13.55 17.10 5.38
N SER A 142 -14.38 17.34 6.39
CA SER A 142 -14.62 18.68 6.96
C SER A 142 -13.34 19.38 7.45
N ASN A 143 -12.35 18.62 7.91
CA ASN A 143 -11.04 19.12 8.36
C ASN A 143 -10.08 19.45 7.21
N GLY A 144 -10.45 19.27 5.94
CA GLY A 144 -9.59 19.51 4.79
C GLY A 144 -8.79 18.29 4.32
N TYR A 145 -8.94 17.13 4.98
CA TYR A 145 -8.24 15.91 4.59
C TYR A 145 -8.63 15.43 3.18
N LYS A 146 -7.61 15.20 2.35
CA LYS A 146 -7.71 14.65 0.99
C LYS A 146 -6.77 13.46 0.79
N SER A 147 -7.29 12.41 0.15
CA SER A 147 -6.58 11.20 -0.27
C SER A 147 -7.57 10.28 -1.00
N LEU A 148 -7.11 9.47 -1.94
CA LEU A 148 -7.91 8.39 -2.51
C LEU A 148 -7.58 7.09 -1.77
N HIS A 149 -8.55 6.49 -1.08
CA HIS A 149 -8.35 5.21 -0.37
C HIS A 149 -9.00 4.09 -1.16
N ALA A 150 -8.22 3.06 -1.45
CA ALA A 150 -8.70 1.83 -2.05
C ALA A 150 -8.42 0.67 -1.10
N ILE A 151 -9.44 -0.10 -0.74
CA ILE A 151 -9.25 -1.39 -0.08
C ILE A 151 -9.24 -2.43 -1.20
N LEU A 152 -8.08 -3.00 -1.42
CA LEU A 152 -7.83 -4.03 -2.42
C LEU A 152 -7.78 -5.39 -1.74
N GLU A 153 -8.07 -6.45 -2.48
CA GLU A 153 -7.86 -7.82 -2.08
C GLU A 153 -6.96 -8.50 -3.10
N VAL A 154 -5.89 -9.14 -2.63
CA VAL A 154 -4.92 -9.85 -3.46
C VAL A 154 -4.71 -11.28 -2.96
N PRO A 155 -4.44 -12.22 -3.88
CA PRO A 155 -4.14 -13.59 -3.50
C PRO A 155 -2.71 -13.71 -2.97
N VAL A 156 -2.55 -14.41 -1.86
CA VAL A 156 -1.25 -14.83 -1.31
C VAL A 156 -1.19 -16.35 -1.34
N PHE A 157 -0.10 -16.88 -1.90
CA PHE A 157 0.11 -18.32 -2.05
C PHE A 157 1.06 -18.83 -0.97
N LEU A 158 0.51 -19.53 0.03
CA LEU A 158 1.26 -20.15 1.12
C LEU A 158 1.41 -21.65 0.89
N SER A 159 2.28 -22.30 1.67
CA SER A 159 2.41 -23.77 1.66
C SER A 159 1.11 -24.50 2.05
N THR A 160 0.22 -23.81 2.76
CA THR A 160 -1.09 -24.31 3.18
C THR A 160 -2.22 -24.00 2.20
N GLY A 161 -1.94 -23.26 1.12
CA GLY A 161 -2.91 -22.90 0.09
C GLY A 161 -2.97 -21.40 -0.20
N ARG A 162 -3.92 -21.03 -1.07
CA ARG A 162 -4.22 -19.65 -1.45
C ARG A 162 -5.13 -19.01 -0.40
N ILE A 163 -4.79 -17.82 0.03
CA ILE A 163 -5.65 -16.96 0.84
C ILE A 163 -5.81 -15.61 0.16
N GLU A 164 -6.95 -14.98 0.39
CA GLU A 164 -7.20 -13.61 -0.07
C GLU A 164 -6.93 -12.64 1.07
N VAL A 165 -6.11 -11.62 0.81
CA VAL A 165 -5.65 -10.68 1.85
C VAL A 165 -6.06 -9.26 1.48
N PRO A 166 -6.83 -8.57 2.35
CA PRO A 166 -7.16 -7.17 2.13
C PRO A 166 -5.98 -6.25 2.48
N VAL A 167 -5.70 -5.29 1.60
CA VAL A 167 -4.66 -4.27 1.74
C VAL A 167 -5.27 -2.91 1.44
N GLU A 168 -5.13 -1.97 2.36
CA GLU A 168 -5.52 -0.58 2.13
C GLU A 168 -4.40 0.17 1.41
N VAL A 169 -4.67 0.69 0.22
CA VAL A 169 -3.77 1.57 -0.53
C VAL A 169 -4.30 3.00 -0.48
N GLN A 170 -3.49 3.93 0.00
CA GLN A 170 -3.79 5.35 0.07
C GLN A 170 -2.96 6.11 -0.94
N PHE A 171 -3.61 6.65 -1.97
CA PHE A 171 -2.97 7.49 -2.97
C PHE A 171 -3.11 8.96 -2.59
N ARG A 172 -2.02 9.71 -2.72
CA ARG A 172 -1.90 11.12 -2.32
C ARG A 172 -0.97 11.87 -3.25
N THR A 173 -1.12 13.19 -3.34
CA THR A 173 -0.03 14.06 -3.81
C THR A 173 0.97 14.33 -2.69
N ILE A 174 2.11 14.94 -3.03
CA ILE A 174 3.09 15.42 -2.05
C ILE A 174 2.44 16.35 -1.03
N ALA A 175 1.62 17.32 -1.47
CA ALA A 175 1.02 18.29 -0.56
C ALA A 175 -0.04 17.65 0.35
N MET A 176 -0.84 16.72 -0.18
CA MET A 176 -1.79 15.93 0.62
C MET A 176 -1.06 15.11 1.70
N ASP A 177 0.05 14.45 1.36
CA ASP A 177 0.81 13.64 2.31
C ASP A 177 1.49 14.49 3.40
N PHE A 178 2.06 15.63 3.00
CA PHE A 178 2.65 16.60 3.92
C PHE A 178 1.62 17.09 4.95
N TRP A 179 0.47 17.57 4.47
CA TRP A 179 -0.59 18.09 5.33
C TRP A 179 -1.12 17.02 6.29
N ALA A 180 -1.47 15.84 5.77
CA ALA A 180 -2.04 14.76 6.57
C ALA A 180 -1.05 14.21 7.60
N SER A 181 0.25 14.23 7.29
CA SER A 181 1.30 13.80 8.24
C SER A 181 1.48 14.80 9.39
N LEU A 182 1.31 16.10 9.14
CA LEU A 182 1.34 17.12 10.18
C LEU A 182 0.06 17.09 11.04
N GLU A 183 -1.11 17.05 10.41
CA GLU A 183 -2.39 16.96 11.12
C GLU A 183 -2.41 15.77 12.08
N HIS A 184 -2.00 14.59 11.60
CA HIS A 184 -1.97 13.38 12.43
C HIS A 184 -1.02 13.50 13.62
N LYS A 185 0.16 14.13 13.44
CA LYS A 185 1.12 14.36 14.54
C LYS A 185 0.56 15.30 15.60
N ILE A 186 -0.15 16.35 15.17
CA ILE A 186 -0.79 17.31 16.08
C ILE A 186 -1.90 16.59 16.87
N TYR A 187 -2.82 15.91 16.19
CA TYR A 187 -3.90 15.19 16.88
C TYR A 187 -3.38 14.14 17.86
N TYR A 188 -2.35 13.39 17.49
CA TYR A 188 -1.75 12.37 18.36
C TYR A 188 -1.11 13.00 19.61
N LYS A 189 -0.37 14.10 19.47
CA LYS A 189 0.31 14.75 20.60
C LYS A 189 -0.64 15.47 21.55
N TYR A 190 -1.73 16.04 21.03
CA TYR A 190 -2.65 16.89 21.80
C TYR A 190 -3.95 16.20 22.22
N ALA A 191 -4.10 14.89 21.96
CA ALA A 191 -5.15 14.01 22.50
C ALA A 191 -6.55 14.66 22.59
N THR A 192 -7.07 15.10 21.45
CA THR A 192 -8.43 15.69 21.28
C THR A 192 -8.65 17.07 21.93
N ARG A 193 -7.62 17.72 22.46
CA ARG A 193 -7.68 19.10 23.00
C ARG A 193 -7.10 20.13 22.03
N VAL A 194 -7.36 19.97 20.74
CA VAL A 194 -6.90 20.91 19.72
C VAL A 194 -7.86 22.10 19.70
N PRO A 195 -7.38 23.35 19.92
CA PRO A 195 -8.24 24.53 19.84
C PRO A 195 -8.87 24.70 18.45
N ASP A 196 -10.11 25.18 18.38
CA ASP A 196 -10.85 25.35 17.13
C ASP A 196 -10.11 26.25 16.12
N GLU A 197 -9.48 27.33 16.60
CA GLU A 197 -8.64 28.23 15.78
C GLU A 197 -7.50 27.49 15.06
N LEU A 198 -6.92 26.48 15.70
CA LEU A 198 -5.86 25.66 15.10
C LEU A 198 -6.44 24.70 14.06
N LEU A 199 -7.66 24.19 14.26
CA LEU A 199 -8.34 23.36 13.27
C LEU A 199 -8.71 24.16 12.02
N GLU A 200 -9.17 25.40 12.19
CA GLU A 200 -9.42 26.32 11.08
C GLU A 200 -8.13 26.65 10.32
N SER A 201 -7.05 26.93 11.05
CA SER A 201 -5.73 27.21 10.44
C SER A 201 -5.18 26.00 9.68
N LEU A 202 -5.37 24.78 10.22
CA LEU A 202 -4.99 23.55 9.52
C LEU A 202 -5.81 23.38 8.25
N LYS A 203 -7.12 23.61 8.31
CA LYS A 203 -7.98 23.53 7.12
C LYS A 203 -7.57 24.52 6.04
N ASP A 204 -7.32 25.78 6.40
CA ASP A 204 -6.84 26.82 5.49
C ASP A 204 -5.51 26.43 4.81
N ALA A 205 -4.59 25.83 5.58
CA ALA A 205 -3.35 25.28 5.03
C ALA A 205 -3.60 24.13 4.04
N ALA A 206 -4.60 23.27 4.28
CA ALA A 206 -4.99 22.22 3.33
C ALA A 206 -5.55 22.79 2.02
N ASP A 207 -6.38 23.83 2.12
CA ASP A 207 -6.98 24.49 0.96
C ASP A 207 -5.90 25.20 0.11
N THR A 208 -4.97 25.90 0.78
CA THR A 208 -3.80 26.52 0.13
C THR A 208 -2.91 25.49 -0.56
N ALA A 209 -2.63 24.36 0.11
CA ALA A 209 -1.86 23.25 -0.46
C ALA A 209 -2.52 22.68 -1.71
N ALA A 210 -3.86 22.54 -1.70
CA ALA A 210 -4.61 22.06 -2.86
C ALA A 210 -4.59 23.04 -4.04
N GLU A 211 -4.64 24.35 -3.78
CA GLU A 211 -4.52 25.36 -4.83
C GLU A 211 -3.13 25.32 -5.48
N LEU A 212 -2.08 25.17 -4.66
CA LEU A 212 -0.71 25.02 -5.14
C LEU A 212 -0.56 23.78 -6.04
N ASP A 213 -1.03 22.61 -5.58
CA ASP A 213 -1.02 21.37 -6.37
C ASP A 213 -1.71 21.57 -7.73
N ALA A 214 -2.91 22.16 -7.73
CA ALA A 214 -3.65 22.40 -8.96
C ALA A 214 -2.93 23.38 -9.90
N ARG A 215 -2.26 24.41 -9.35
CA ARG A 215 -1.45 25.35 -10.13
C ARG A 215 -0.24 24.67 -10.74
N MET A 216 0.49 23.87 -9.96
CA MET A 216 1.68 23.15 -10.44
C MET A 216 1.32 22.14 -11.51
N GLU A 217 0.19 21.44 -11.37
CA GLU A 217 -0.31 20.51 -12.39
C GLU A 217 -0.63 21.23 -13.72
N ARG A 218 -1.27 22.41 -13.65
CA ARG A 218 -1.54 23.23 -14.85
C ARG A 218 -0.25 23.65 -15.55
N LEU A 219 0.75 24.10 -14.79
CA LEU A 219 2.06 24.48 -15.34
C LEU A 219 2.76 23.28 -15.99
N HIS A 220 2.73 22.12 -15.34
CA HIS A 220 3.30 20.90 -15.89
C HIS A 220 2.65 20.51 -17.23
N ARG A 221 1.31 20.58 -17.31
CA ARG A 221 0.59 20.33 -18.57
C ARG A 221 0.97 21.33 -19.68
N GLN A 222 1.12 22.61 -19.35
CA GLN A 222 1.53 23.63 -20.32
C GLN A 222 2.96 23.41 -20.84
N ILE A 223 3.90 23.05 -19.98
CA ILE A 223 5.28 22.77 -20.38
C ILE A 223 5.33 21.55 -21.32
N ARG A 224 4.57 20.49 -21.02
CA ARG A 224 4.51 19.31 -21.90
C ARG A 224 3.79 19.57 -23.22
N ALA A 225 2.78 20.43 -23.23
CA ALA A 225 2.09 20.81 -24.47
C ALA A 225 2.90 21.79 -25.34
N GLY A 226 3.76 22.62 -24.73
CA GLY A 226 4.61 23.60 -25.40
C GLY A 226 6.04 23.14 -25.71
N GLY A 227 6.47 21.99 -25.17
CA GLY A 227 7.77 21.40 -25.42
C GLY A 227 7.78 20.57 -26.70
N ALA A 228 8.56 21.01 -27.70
CA ALA A 228 8.97 20.13 -28.80
C ALA A 228 9.61 18.85 -28.22
N ALA A 229 9.36 17.71 -28.87
CA ALA A 229 9.87 16.41 -28.48
C ALA A 229 11.37 16.47 -28.09
N PRO A 230 11.80 15.77 -27.02
CA PRO A 230 13.23 15.68 -26.72
C PRO A 230 13.95 15.10 -27.94
N ALA A 231 14.98 15.80 -28.40
CA ALA A 231 15.81 15.36 -29.51
C ALA A 231 16.33 13.94 -29.23
N THR A 232 16.02 13.02 -30.14
CA THR A 232 16.52 11.64 -30.12
C THR A 232 18.05 11.67 -29.97
N PRO A 233 18.64 10.97 -29.00
CA PRO A 233 20.08 10.76 -29.02
C PRO A 233 20.40 9.81 -30.17
N THR A 234 20.90 10.37 -31.27
CA THR A 234 21.58 9.62 -32.33
C THR A 234 22.81 8.96 -31.73
N SER A 235 22.77 7.64 -31.57
CA SER A 235 23.96 6.80 -31.56
C SER A 235 23.57 5.43 -32.08
N ALA A 236 23.64 5.28 -33.40
CA ALA A 236 23.63 3.97 -34.04
C ALA A 236 24.85 3.18 -33.55
N VAL A 237 24.62 2.08 -32.85
CA VAL A 237 25.65 1.08 -32.57
C VAL A 237 25.62 0.09 -33.73
N THR A 238 26.57 0.23 -34.66
CA THR A 238 26.81 -0.78 -35.70
C THR A 238 27.44 -2.01 -35.07
N VAL A 239 26.69 -3.10 -34.98
CA VAL A 239 27.23 -4.41 -34.62
C VAL A 239 28.13 -4.88 -35.77
N ARG A 240 29.44 -4.99 -35.50
CA ARG A 240 30.37 -5.69 -36.41
C ARG A 240 30.26 -7.18 -36.14
N GLU A 241 30.00 -7.96 -37.19
CA GLU A 241 30.06 -9.42 -37.17
C GLU A 241 31.43 -9.89 -36.66
N ILE A 242 31.42 -10.77 -35.66
CA ILE A 242 32.60 -11.50 -35.24
C ILE A 242 32.69 -12.74 -36.14
N THR A 243 33.52 -12.67 -37.17
CA THR A 243 33.94 -13.86 -37.92
C THR A 243 34.90 -14.66 -37.05
N THR A 244 34.48 -15.82 -36.57
CA THR A 244 35.36 -16.80 -35.94
C THR A 244 36.24 -17.44 -37.02
N SER A 245 37.50 -17.02 -37.10
CA SER A 245 38.57 -17.78 -37.73
C SER A 245 38.99 -18.90 -36.77
N GLY A 246 38.70 -20.14 -37.14
CA GLY A 246 39.16 -21.34 -36.45
C GLY A 246 39.54 -22.37 -37.49
N ASP A 247 40.83 -22.70 -37.51
CA ASP A 247 41.57 -23.44 -38.52
C ASP A 247 40.97 -24.76 -39.01
N ALA A 248 41.28 -25.03 -40.27
CA ALA A 248 41.12 -26.30 -40.94
C ALA A 248 42.01 -27.38 -40.31
N ASP A 249 41.49 -28.60 -40.21
CA ASP A 249 42.31 -29.76 -40.54
C ASP A 249 41.47 -30.83 -41.26
N ALA A 250 42.08 -31.37 -42.30
CA ALA A 250 41.46 -32.17 -43.34
C ALA A 250 41.78 -33.66 -43.12
N ALA A 251 40.78 -34.54 -43.28
CA ALA A 251 40.99 -35.91 -43.77
C ALA A 251 39.65 -36.59 -44.10
N ALA A 252 39.35 -36.66 -45.40
CA ALA A 252 38.60 -37.78 -45.99
C ALA A 252 39.60 -38.97 -46.18
N PRO A 253 39.21 -40.24 -46.45
CA PRO A 253 38.06 -40.62 -47.27
C PRO A 253 37.29 -41.91 -46.87
N GLY A 254 36.15 -42.15 -47.55
CA GLY A 254 35.83 -43.50 -48.03
C GLY A 254 34.51 -44.14 -47.61
N HIS A 255 33.61 -44.18 -48.60
CA HIS A 255 32.82 -45.34 -49.04
C HIS A 255 31.52 -45.78 -48.32
N ASP A 256 30.54 -46.03 -49.21
CA ASP A 256 29.35 -46.90 -49.13
C ASP A 256 28.09 -46.47 -48.36
N ASP A 257 27.14 -45.95 -49.15
CA ASP A 257 25.71 -46.35 -49.16
C ASP A 257 25.59 -47.89 -49.25
N PRO A 258 24.48 -48.57 -48.83
CA PRO A 258 23.11 -48.13 -49.10
C PRO A 258 22.03 -48.45 -48.03
N GLU A 259 20.85 -47.89 -48.27
CA GLU A 259 19.49 -48.41 -47.97
C GLU A 259 19.10 -48.76 -46.52
N VAL A 260 18.03 -48.14 -46.01
CA VAL A 260 16.71 -48.80 -45.86
C VAL A 260 15.61 -47.73 -45.74
N ARG A 261 14.52 -47.99 -46.45
CA ARG A 261 13.34 -47.16 -46.70
C ARG A 261 12.16 -47.64 -45.82
N ALA A 262 11.24 -46.71 -45.55
CA ALA A 262 9.80 -46.93 -45.30
C ALA A 262 9.43 -47.48 -43.89
N VAL A 263 8.35 -47.10 -43.21
CA VAL A 263 7.11 -46.36 -43.53
C VAL A 263 6.75 -45.52 -42.30
#